data_AF-A0A2V7UGF6-F1
#
_entry.id   AF-A0A2V7UGF6-F1
#
_cell.length_a   1.000
_cell.length_b   1.000
_cell.length_c   1.000
_cell.angle_alpha   90.00
_cell.angle_beta   90.00
_cell.angle_gamma   90.00
#
_symmetry.space_group_name_H-M   'P 1'
#
loop_
_entity.id
_entity.type
_entity.pdbx_description
1 polymer ?
#
loop_
_entity_poly.entity_id
_entity_poly.type
_entity_poly.pdbx_seq_one_letter_code
_entity_poly.pdbx_strand_id
1 'polypeptide(L)' 'MASRRLRRVGLLTGGGDCPGLNVVIRAAARIGFQLGWEVWGIEDGPASAREGSSPS' A
#
# COMPACT_ATOMS: atom_id res chain seq x y z
N MET A 1 24.51 10.87 -16.56
CA MET A 1 23.35 11.13 -15.68
C MET A 1 23.22 9.98 -14.70
N ALA A 2 23.38 10.21 -13.40
CA ALA A 2 23.11 9.18 -12.41
C ALA A 2 21.63 8.81 -12.49
N SER A 3 21.34 7.53 -12.72
CA SER A 3 19.98 6.98 -12.72
C SER A 3 19.40 7.20 -11.32
N ARG A 4 18.54 8.22 -11.18
CA ARG A 4 17.82 8.50 -9.94
C ARG A 4 16.87 7.33 -9.72
N ARG A 5 17.32 6.30 -9.00
CA ARG A 5 16.49 5.17 -8.60
C ARG A 5 15.42 5.71 -7.66
N LEU A 6 14.29 6.11 -8.25
CA LEU A 6 13.07 6.33 -7.51
C LEU A 6 12.80 5.03 -6.73
N ARG A 7 12.81 5.11 -5.41
CA ARG A 7 12.47 3.95 -4.59
C ARG A 7 10.95 3.83 -4.60
N ARG A 8 10.46 2.63 -4.89
CA ARG A 8 9.03 2.30 -4.88
C ARG A 8 8.72 1.54 -3.60
N VAL A 9 7.63 1.89 -2.93
CA VAL A 9 7.15 1.20 -1.74
C VAL A 9 5.68 0.80 -1.93
N GLY A 10 5.36 -0.45 -1.63
CA GLY A 10 3.99 -0.97 -1.60
C GLY A 10 3.51 -1.08 -0.16
N LEU A 11 2.33 -0.56 0.15
CA LEU A 11 1.65 -0.69 1.43
C LEU A 11 0.51 -1.69 1.28
N LEU A 12 0.69 -2.87 1.85
CA LEU A 12 -0.34 -3.91 1.91
C LEU A 12 -1.01 -3.92 3.27
N THR A 13 -2.34 -3.82 3.30
CA THR A 13 -3.14 -3.95 4.52
C THR A 13 -3.77 -5.34 4.58
N GLY A 14 -3.47 -6.10 5.63
CA GLY A 14 -4.11 -7.38 5.90
C GLY A 14 -4.94 -7.31 7.18
N GLY A 15 -6.25 -7.39 7.06
CA GLY A 15 -7.19 -7.35 8.20
C GLY A 15 -8.16 -6.16 8.14
N GLY A 16 -9.35 -6.35 8.72
CA GLY A 16 -10.43 -5.36 8.73
C GLY A 16 -10.08 -4.06 9.47
N ASP A 17 -10.96 -3.06 9.35
CA ASP A 17 -10.79 -1.69 9.84
C ASP A 17 -10.42 -1.60 11.34
N CYS A 18 -9.12 -1.67 11.63
CA CYS A 18 -8.59 -1.38 12.95
C CYS A 18 -8.42 0.14 13.13
N PRO A 19 -8.91 0.75 14.22
CA PRO A 19 -8.67 2.16 14.51
C PRO A 19 -7.17 2.39 14.72
N GLY A 20 -6.52 2.99 13.71
CA GLY A 20 -5.07 3.26 13.71
C GLY A 20 -4.37 2.89 12.40
N LEU A 21 -4.92 1.94 11.63
CA LEU A 21 -4.34 1.52 10.35
C LEU A 21 -4.28 2.69 9.35
N ASN A 22 -5.35 3.47 9.27
CA ASN A 22 -5.41 4.68 8.44
C ASN A 22 -4.37 5.74 8.81
N VAL A 23 -3.98 5.83 10.09
CA VAL A 23 -2.95 6.78 10.56
C VAL A 23 -1.57 6.32 10.10
N VAL A 24 -1.28 5.02 10.22
CA VAL A 24 0.00 4.44 9.79
C VAL A 24 0.18 4.55 8.28
N ILE A 25 -0.84 4.22 7.49
CA ILE A 25 -0.82 4.36 6.02
C ILE A 25 -0.55 5.81 5.64
N ARG A 26 -1.26 6.76 6.27
CA ARG A 26 -1.09 8.19 6.01
C ARG A 26 0.32 8.68 6.37
N ALA A 27 0.88 8.23 7.49
CA ALA A 27 2.25 8.57 7.89
C ALA A 27 3.29 8.01 6.90
N ALA A 28 3.17 6.73 6.53
CA ALA A 28 4.07 6.07 5.58
C ALA A 28 4.03 6.72 4.20
N ALA A 29 2.84 7.02 3.69
CA ALA A 29 2.67 7.72 2.41
C ALA A 29 3.30 9.12 2.46
N ARG A 30 3.04 9.89 3.52
CA ARG A 30 3.60 11.23 3.70
C ARG A 30 5.13 11.23 3.68
N ILE A 31 5.76 10.28 4.38
CA ILE A 31 7.22 10.13 4.40
C ILE A 31 7.74 9.75 3.01
N GLY A 32 7.08 8.80 2.33
CA GLY A 32 7.44 8.40 0.96
C GLY A 32 7.43 9.58 -0.01
N PHE A 33 6.39 10.41 0.02
CA PHE A 33 6.33 11.62 -0.81
C PHE A 33 7.46 12.61 -0.49
N GLN A 34 7.77 12.83 0.80
CA GLN A 34 8.86 13.72 1.20
C GLN A 34 10.24 13.22 0.74
N LEU A 35 10.42 11.90 0.66
CA LEU A 35 11.65 11.27 0.17
C LEU A 35 11.71 11.17 -1.37
N GLY A 36 10.67 11.63 -2.07
CA GLY A 36 10.55 11.51 -3.53
C GLY A 36 10.36 10.06 -3.99
N TRP A 37 9.75 9.23 -3.15
CA TRP A 37 9.45 7.83 -3.42
C TRP A 37 8.06 7.71 -4.05
N GLU A 38 7.89 6.64 -4.82
CA GLU A 38 6.60 6.26 -5.38
C GLU A 38 5.90 5.32 -4.40
N VAL A 39 4.70 5.68 -3.93
CA VAL A 39 3.96 4.93 -2.91
C VAL A 39 2.70 4.35 -3.54
N TRP A 40 2.54 3.03 -3.42
CA TRP A 40 1.37 2.29 -3.92
C TRP A 40 0.62 1.64 -2.76
N GLY A 41 -0.69 1.86 -2.67
CA GLY A 41 -1.56 1.08 -1.79
C GLY A 41 -1.99 -0.20 -2.50
N ILE A 42 -1.96 -1.32 -1.77
CA ILE A 42 -2.47 -2.61 -2.26
C ILE A 42 -3.71 -2.92 -1.43
N GLU A 43 -4.86 -2.66 -2.02
CA GLU A 43 -6.15 -3.13 -1.52
C GLU A 43 -6.23 -4.63 -1.78
N ASP A 44 -6.77 -5.41 -0.84
CA ASP A 44 -6.97 -6.86 -1.00
C ASP A 44 -5.70 -7.72 -1.09
N GLY A 45 -5.00 -7.87 0.05
CA GLY A 45 -3.90 -8.84 0.20
C GLY A 45 -4.31 -10.30 -0.08
N PRO A 46 -3.36 -11.24 -0.19
CA PRO A 46 -3.53 -12.58 -0.80
C PRO A 46 -4.61 -13.51 -0.22
N ALA A 47 -5.37 -13.08 0.79
CA ALA A 47 -6.62 -13.71 1.23
C ALA A 47 -7.79 -13.46 0.26
N SER A 48 -7.89 -12.29 -0.37
CA SER A 48 -8.91 -12.00 -1.41
C SER A 48 -8.67 -12.77 -2.70
N ALA A 49 -7.41 -13.02 -3.05
CA ALA A 49 -7.01 -13.76 -4.25
C ALA A 49 -7.44 -15.25 -4.22
N ARG A 50 -7.98 -15.74 -3.10
CA ARG A 50 -8.44 -17.12 -2.94
C ARG A 50 -9.96 -17.28 -2.96
N GLU A 51 -10.74 -16.20 -2.90
CA GLU A 51 -12.19 -16.29 -3.03
C GLU A 51 -12.57 -15.96 -4.48
N GLY A 52 -12.76 -17.01 -5.29
CA GLY A 52 -13.48 -16.89 -6.54
C GLY A 52 -14.93 -16.52 -6.23
N SER A 53 -15.22 -15.24 -6.04
CA SER A 53 -16.59 -14.76 -5.97
C SER A 53 -17.14 -14.65 -7.40
N SER A 54 -17.82 -15.71 -7.80
CA SER A 54 -18.71 -15.80 -8.95
C SER A 54 -19.52 -14.50 -9.12
N PRO A 55 -19.54 -13.87 -10.31
CA PRO A 55 -20.45 -12.76 -10.55
C PRO A 55 -21.85 -13.34 -10.69
N SER A 56 -22.74 -12.98 -9.77
CA SER A 56 -24.19 -12.98 -9.98
C SER A 56 -24.61 -11.69 -10.66
#